data_AF-A0A957AW87-F1
#
_entry.id   AF-A0A957AW87-F1
#
_cell.length_a   1.000
_cell.length_b   1.000
_cell.length_c   1.000
_cell.angle_alpha   90.00
_cell.angle_beta   90.00
_cell.angle_gamma   90.00
#
_symmetry.space_group_name_H-M   'P 1'
#
loop_
_entity.id
_entity.type
_entity.pdbx_description
1 polymer ?
#
loop_
_entity_poly.entity_id
_entity_poly.type
_entity_poly.pdbx_seq_one_letter_code
_entity_poly.pdbx_strand_id
1 'polypeptide(L)'
;MSFLLIPPIAFVLYILLVGVLSGLGKLLAGPESPSPEKSSSYTGGESLPTRLGLPGYRPFFVIALFFAVLHLGVLMLGSSIPSPISVLYLAGLILALIALVLG
;
A
#
# COMPACT_ATOMS: atom_id res chain seq x y z
N MET A 1 4.62 29.32 7.46
CA MET A 1 3.82 28.28 6.75
C MET A 1 4.68 27.22 6.06
N SER A 2 5.90 27.53 5.58
CA SER A 2 6.83 26.55 4.99
C SER A 2 7.35 25.48 5.97
N PHE A 3 7.51 25.82 7.25
CA PHE A 3 8.08 24.91 8.25
C PHE A 3 7.23 23.64 8.49
N LEU A 4 5.90 23.77 8.46
CA LEU A 4 4.97 22.65 8.63
C LEU A 4 5.04 21.63 7.48
N LEU A 5 5.51 22.04 6.30
CA LEU A 5 5.61 21.20 5.10
C LEU A 5 6.98 20.54 4.93
N ILE A 6 7.92 20.78 5.85
CA ILE A 6 9.22 20.10 5.85
C ILE A 6 8.96 18.61 6.12
N PRO A 7 9.36 17.67 5.24
CA PRO A 7 8.88 16.29 5.29
C PRO A 7 9.10 15.58 6.64
N PRO A 8 10.28 15.68 7.29
CA PRO A 8 10.47 15.13 8.64
C PRO A 8 9.50 15.70 9.68
N ILE A 9 9.23 17.00 9.63
CA ILE A 9 8.35 17.68 10.58
C ILE A 9 6.89 17.27 10.33
N ALA A 10 6.46 17.29 9.07
CA ALA A 10 5.13 16.82 8.68
C ALA A 10 4.90 15.37 9.12
N PHE A 11 5.88 14.48 8.90
CA PHE A 11 5.81 13.08 9.31
C PHE A 11 5.59 12.91 10.82
N VAL A 12 6.38 13.61 11.65
CA VAL A 12 6.24 13.56 13.11
C VAL A 12 4.88 14.09 13.55
N LEU A 13 4.42 15.19 12.95
CA LEU A 13 3.10 15.76 13.26
C LEU A 13 1.96 14.79 12.91
N TYR A 14 2.05 14.10 11.76
CA TYR A 14 1.05 13.09 11.39
C TYR A 14 1.07 11.87 12.30
N ILE A 15 2.25 11.39 12.73
CA ILE A 15 2.35 10.33 13.74
C ILE A 15 1.67 10.77 15.03
N LEU A 16 1.97 11.98 15.50
CA LEU A 16 1.40 12.51 16.73
C LEU A 16 -0.13 12.63 16.62
N LEU A 17 -0.63 13.13 15.48
CA LEU A 17 -2.06 13.22 15.20
C LEU A 17 -2.73 11.84 15.23
N VAL A 18 -2.17 10.84 14.53
CA VAL A 18 -2.69 9.47 14.52
C VAL A 18 -2.68 8.87 15.93
N GLY A 19 -1.62 9.11 16.70
CA GLY A 19 -1.53 8.68 18.10
C GLY A 19 -2.63 9.29 18.98
N VAL A 20 -2.89 10.60 18.84
CA VAL A 20 -3.96 11.30 19.55
C VAL A 20 -5.33 10.74 19.15
N LEU A 21 -5.59 10.56 17.85
CA LEU A 21 -6.87 10.02 17.37
C LEU A 21 -7.09 8.57 17.83
N SER A 22 -6.06 7.73 17.79
CA SER A 22 -6.12 6.35 18.27
C SER A 22 -6.35 6.30 19.79
N GLY A 23 -5.64 7.14 20.56
CA GLY A 23 -5.82 7.26 22.00
C GLY A 23 -7.21 7.76 22.37
N LEU A 24 -7.73 8.76 21.66
CA LEU A 24 -9.09 9.25 21.84
C LEU A 24 -10.13 8.18 21.49
N GLY A 25 -9.94 7.45 20.39
CA GLY A 25 -10.79 6.30 20.04
C GLY A 25 -10.81 5.22 21.13
N LYS A 26 -9.66 4.95 21.75
CA LYS A 26 -9.56 4.04 22.89
C LYS A 26 -10.24 4.59 24.15
N LEU A 27 -10.12 5.88 24.43
CA LEU A 27 -10.78 6.52 25.58
C LEU A 27 -12.31 6.50 25.46
N LEU A 28 -12.81 6.67 24.24
CA LEU A 28 -14.24 6.63 23.93
C LEU A 28 -14.80 5.20 23.80
N ALA A 29 -13.94 4.18 23.76
CA ALA A 29 -14.36 2.79 23.68
C ALA A 29 -15.05 2.36 24.99
N GLY A 30 -16.11 1.55 24.86
CA GLY A 30 -16.76 0.93 26.01
C GLY A 30 -15.86 -0.06 26.75
N PRO A 31 -16.25 -0.50 27.96
CA PRO A 31 -15.48 -1.46 28.74
C PRO A 31 -15.24 -2.75 27.95
N GLU A 32 -14.01 -3.24 28.00
CA GLU A 32 -13.62 -4.49 27.35
C GLU A 32 -14.16 -5.70 28.13
N SER A 33 -14.72 -6.66 27.41
CA SER A 33 -15.05 -7.99 27.92
C SER A 33 -14.28 -9.00 27.07
N PRO A 34 -13.00 -9.25 27.38
CA PRO A 34 -12.15 -10.07 26.53
C PRO A 34 -12.64 -11.52 26.55
N SER A 35 -12.64 -12.15 25.38
CA SER A 35 -12.86 -13.59 25.25
C SER A 35 -12.01 -14.11 24.09
N PRO A 36 -11.57 -15.39 24.13
CA PRO A 36 -10.80 -15.99 23.04
C PRO A 36 -11.48 -15.82 21.68
N GLU A 37 -12.81 -15.92 21.64
CA GLU A 37 -13.64 -15.81 20.44
C GLU A 37 -13.68 -14.38 19.88
N LYS A 38 -13.61 -13.34 20.73
CA LYS A 38 -13.51 -11.95 20.27
C LYS A 38 -12.15 -11.60 19.68
N SER A 39 -11.13 -12.38 20.02
CA SER A 39 -9.77 -12.25 19.49
C SER A 39 -9.48 -13.17 18.29
N SER A 40 -10.41 -14.07 17.93
CA SER A 40 -10.25 -14.96 16.79
C SER A 40 -10.70 -14.28 15.49
N SER A 41 -10.18 -14.75 14.36
CA SER A 41 -10.62 -14.27 13.04
C SER A 41 -12.10 -14.59 12.81
N TYR A 42 -12.86 -13.61 12.31
CA TYR A 42 -14.24 -13.84 11.94
C TYR A 42 -14.36 -14.72 10.68
N THR A 43 -14.98 -15.88 10.84
CA THR A 43 -15.16 -16.93 9.83
C THR A 43 -16.65 -17.21 9.56
N GLY A 44 -17.54 -16.28 9.90
CA GLY A 44 -18.99 -16.51 9.77
C GLY A 44 -19.57 -17.53 10.77
N GLY A 45 -18.85 -17.81 11.86
CA GLY A 45 -19.25 -18.78 12.90
C GLY A 45 -18.65 -20.18 12.74
N GLU A 46 -17.83 -20.41 11.71
CA GLU A 46 -17.14 -21.69 11.51
C GLU A 46 -15.78 -21.74 12.23
N SER A 47 -15.29 -22.94 12.54
CA SER A 47 -13.92 -23.09 13.02
C SER A 47 -12.91 -22.73 11.92
N LEU A 48 -11.83 -22.03 12.28
CA LEU A 48 -10.76 -21.72 11.33
C LEU A 48 -10.21 -23.01 10.70
N PRO A 49 -10.11 -23.10 9.35
CA PRO A 49 -9.50 -24.25 8.71
C PRO A 49 -8.02 -24.34 9.10
N THR A 50 -7.54 -25.55 9.42
CA THR A 50 -6.15 -25.83 9.82
C THR A 50 -5.14 -25.44 8.73
N ARG A 51 -5.60 -25.36 7.48
CA ARG A 51 -4.84 -24.85 6.34
C ARG A 51 -5.56 -23.64 5.78
N LEU A 52 -4.99 -22.46 5.97
CA LEU A 52 -5.42 -21.26 5.26
C LEU A 52 -5.28 -21.54 3.76
N GLY A 53 -6.39 -21.49 3.04
CA GLY A 53 -6.35 -21.44 1.58
C GLY A 53 -5.68 -20.12 1.21
N LEU A 54 -4.44 -20.15 0.75
CA LEU A 54 -3.83 -18.99 0.13
C LEU A 54 -4.60 -18.77 -1.18
N PRO A 55 -5.43 -17.71 -1.30
CA PRO A 55 -6.07 -17.41 -2.57
C PRO A 55 -4.98 -17.28 -3.62
N GLY A 56 -5.24 -17.76 -4.84
CA GLY A 56 -4.24 -17.75 -5.91
C GLY A 56 -3.78 -16.32 -6.21
N TYR A 57 -2.65 -15.89 -5.66
CA TYR A 57 -2.10 -14.55 -5.84
C TYR A 57 -1.47 -14.34 -7.23
N ARG A 58 -1.45 -15.35 -8.10
CA ARG A 58 -0.81 -15.24 -9.42
C ARG A 58 -1.38 -14.08 -10.27
N PRO A 59 -2.71 -13.90 -10.42
CA PRO A 59 -3.24 -12.75 -11.14
C PRO A 59 -2.96 -11.43 -10.41
N PHE A 60 -3.02 -11.43 -9.08
CA PHE A 60 -2.70 -10.25 -8.28
C PHE A 60 -1.25 -9.79 -8.45
N PHE A 61 -0.31 -10.72 -8.54
CA PHE A 61 1.10 -10.41 -8.75
C PHE A 61 1.34 -9.66 -10.06
N VAL A 62 0.72 -10.09 -11.16
CA VAL A 62 0.85 -9.43 -12.47
C VAL A 62 0.31 -7.99 -12.39
N ILE A 63 -0.85 -7.82 -11.75
CA ILE A 63 -1.46 -6.50 -11.55
C ILE A 63 -0.56 -5.60 -10.67
N ALA A 64 -0.03 -6.13 -9.56
CA ALA A 64 0.85 -5.38 -8.67
C ALA A 64 2.15 -4.96 -9.38
N LEU A 65 2.75 -5.86 -10.16
CA LEU A 65 3.95 -5.57 -10.95
C LEU A 65 3.66 -4.53 -12.03
N PHE A 66 2.51 -4.60 -12.70
CA PHE A 66 2.06 -3.59 -13.65
C PHE A 66 2.03 -2.19 -13.01
N PHE A 67 1.40 -2.06 -11.84
CA PHE A 67 1.35 -0.76 -11.14
C PHE A 67 2.73 -0.29 -10.68
N ALA A 68 3.62 -1.19 -10.26
CA ALA A 68 4.98 -0.84 -9.88
C ALA A 68 5.78 -0.29 -11.08
N VAL A 69 5.70 -0.95 -12.24
CA VAL A 69 6.37 -0.49 -13.48
C VAL A 69 5.75 0.81 -13.99
N LEU A 70 4.43 0.94 -13.95
CA LEU A 70 3.71 2.15 -14.34
C LEU A 70 4.13 3.33 -13.46
N HIS A 71 4.21 3.11 -12.15
CA HIS A 71 4.66 4.11 -11.19
C HIS A 71 6.09 4.59 -11.51
N LEU A 72 7.00 3.65 -11.80
CA LEU A 72 8.36 3.99 -12.23
C LEU A 72 8.36 4.78 -13.54
N GLY A 73 7.51 4.42 -14.50
CA GLY A 73 7.34 5.15 -15.76
C GLY A 73 6.88 6.59 -15.57
N VAL A 74 5.89 6.82 -14.70
CA VAL A 74 5.40 8.16 -14.39
C VAL A 74 6.45 8.98 -13.63
N LEU A 75 7.16 8.38 -12.66
CA LEU A 75 8.28 9.02 -11.98
C LEU A 75 9.34 9.46 -12.97
N MET A 76 9.72 8.58 -13.89
CA MET A 76 10.72 8.88 -14.91
C MET A 76 10.26 9.98 -15.85
N LEU A 77 9.01 9.92 -16.32
CA LEU A 77 8.43 10.93 -17.21
C LEU A 77 8.38 12.31 -16.54
N GLY A 78 8.02 12.37 -15.26
CA GLY A 78 7.85 13.62 -14.52
C GLY A 78 9.15 14.23 -13.97
N SER A 79 10.22 13.43 -13.81
CA SER A 79 11.47 13.89 -13.18
C SER A 79 12.70 13.91 -14.10
N SER A 80 12.65 13.24 -15.26
CA SER A 80 13.80 13.17 -16.16
C SER A 80 13.93 14.40 -17.07
N ILE A 81 15.17 14.78 -17.36
CA ILE A 81 15.47 15.73 -18.44
C ILE A 81 15.37 14.98 -19.78
N PRO A 82 14.68 15.52 -20.80
CA PRO A 82 14.58 14.90 -22.11
C PRO A 82 15.96 14.62 -22.71
N SER A 83 16.27 13.34 -22.92
CA SER A 83 17.53 12.85 -23.48
C SER A 83 17.32 11.52 -24.20
N PRO A 84 18.22 11.10 -25.10
CA PRO A 84 18.11 9.80 -25.76
C PRO A 84 18.04 8.62 -24.77
N ILE A 85 18.77 8.74 -23.65
CA ILE A 85 18.75 7.75 -22.56
C ILE A 85 17.39 7.72 -21.88
N SER A 86 16.76 8.89 -21.66
CA SER A 86 15.46 8.92 -21.01
C SER A 86 14.36 8.32 -21.89
N VAL A 87 14.43 8.54 -23.20
CA VAL A 87 13.54 7.89 -24.17
C VAL A 87 13.73 6.37 -24.18
N LEU A 88 14.98 5.89 -24.12
CA LEU A 88 15.27 4.45 -24.12
C LEU A 88 14.65 3.72 -22.91
N TYR A 89 14.81 4.24 -21.70
CA TYR A 89 14.18 3.62 -20.53
C TYR A 89 12.66 3.74 -20.57
N LEU A 90 12.10 4.87 -21.01
CA LEU A 90 10.63 5.00 -21.17
C LEU A 90 10.10 3.98 -22.17
N ALA A 91 10.78 3.76 -23.29
CA ALA A 91 10.42 2.72 -24.26
C ALA A 91 10.46 1.31 -23.61
N GLY A 92 11.50 1.01 -22.84
CA GLY A 92 11.60 -0.25 -22.10
C GLY A 92 10.47 -0.45 -21.08
N LEU A 93 10.11 0.60 -20.35
CA LEU A 93 9.00 0.57 -19.39
C LEU A 93 7.65 0.39 -20.10
N ILE A 94 7.42 1.05 -21.24
CA ILE A 94 6.23 0.86 -22.07
C ILE A 94 6.15 -0.59 -22.58
N LEU A 95 7.25 -1.15 -23.06
CA LEU A 95 7.29 -2.56 -23.50
C LEU A 95 6.98 -3.52 -22.35
N ALA A 96 7.50 -3.27 -21.16
CA ALA A 96 7.18 -4.07 -19.97
C ALA A 96 5.69 -3.96 -19.60
N LEU A 97 5.09 -2.78 -19.68
CA LEU A 97 3.65 -2.59 -19.46
C LEU A 97 2.81 -3.33 -20.50
N ILE A 98 3.19 -3.26 -21.77
CA ILE A 98 2.53 -4.01 -22.85
C ILE A 98 2.61 -5.52 -22.58
N ALA A 99 3.79 -6.04 -22.22
CA ALA A 99 3.96 -7.44 -21.87
C ALA A 99 3.04 -7.86 -20.71
N LEU A 100 2.98 -7.06 -19.64
CA LEU A 100 2.14 -7.33 -18.48
C LEU A 100 0.63 -7.28 -18.76
N VAL A 101 0.20 -6.51 -19.77
CA VAL A 101 -1.20 -6.48 -20.22
C VAL A 101 -1.52 -7.69 -21.10
N LEU A 102 -0.57 -8.13 -21.93
CA LEU A 102 -0.77 -9.23 -22.87
C LEU A 102 -0.64 -10.62 -22.24
N GLY A 103 0.05 -10.74 -21.10
CA GLY A 103 0.18 -11.99 -20.33
C GLY A 103 1.42 -12.80 -20.71
#